data_AF-A0A356V5S6-F1
#
_entry.id   AF-A0A356V5S6-F1
#
_cell.length_a   1.000
_cell.length_b   1.000
_cell.length_c   1.000
_cell.angle_alpha   90.00
_cell.angle_beta   90.00
_cell.angle_gamma   90.00
#
_symmetry.space_group_name_H-M   'P 1'
#
loop_
_entity.id
_entity.type
_entity.pdbx_description
1 polymer ?
#
loop_
_entity_poly.entity_id
_entity_poly.type
_entity_poly.pdbx_seq_one_letter_code
_entity_poly.pdbx_strand_id
1 'polypeptide(L)'
;MISRRLFNGSLVAGTALASTGLGVKPADALLVGNYDIAKLDGISNKLPLPPIATPAGTDGDVTIFDFKCQYGEVEFLPGLKSVTMGMNAPYLAPILVLEKGKKYRFNFTNDTYEKVAVH
;
A
#
# COMPACT_ATOMS: atom_id res chain seq x y z
N MET A 1 67.54 10.69 28.66
CA MET A 1 67.90 11.25 27.35
C MET A 1 66.81 10.86 26.35
N ILE A 2 66.39 11.82 25.54
CA ILE A 2 65.17 11.90 24.70
C ILE A 2 65.24 11.00 23.46
N SER A 3 64.10 10.49 22.96
CA SER A 3 63.64 10.70 21.56
C SER A 3 62.45 9.82 21.14
N ARG A 4 61.33 10.49 20.80
CA ARG A 4 60.21 9.97 19.99
C ARG A 4 60.60 9.91 18.52
N ARG A 5 60.17 8.88 17.79
CA ARG A 5 59.86 8.99 16.34
C ARG A 5 58.62 8.16 15.99
N LEU A 6 57.57 8.88 15.61
CA LEU A 6 56.39 8.37 14.88
C LEU A 6 56.81 8.09 13.44
N PHE A 7 56.42 6.96 12.87
CA PHE A 7 56.51 6.70 11.43
C PHE A 7 55.17 6.16 10.93
N ASN A 8 54.48 6.97 10.13
CA ASN A 8 53.27 6.63 9.39
C ASN A 8 53.59 5.63 8.27
N GLY A 9 52.75 4.62 8.07
CA GLY A 9 52.87 3.68 6.94
C GLY A 9 51.61 2.85 6.70
N SER A 10 50.77 3.36 5.81
CA SER A 10 49.69 2.79 4.99
C SER A 10 49.22 1.33 5.20
N LEU A 11 47.90 1.19 5.39
CA LEU A 11 47.13 -0.06 5.33
C LEU A 11 46.89 -0.45 3.85
N VAL A 12 47.37 -1.60 3.40
CA VAL A 12 47.01 -2.18 2.08
C VAL A 12 46.10 -3.38 2.30
N ALA A 13 44.93 -3.32 1.67
CA ALA A 13 43.89 -4.34 1.67
C ALA A 13 44.33 -5.59 0.90
N GLY A 14 43.94 -6.76 1.40
CA GLY A 14 44.04 -8.03 0.67
C GLY A 14 42.80 -8.87 0.93
N THR A 15 41.91 -8.98 -0.06
CA THR A 15 40.85 -9.98 -0.11
C THR A 15 41.40 -11.26 -0.74
N ALA A 16 41.15 -12.40 -0.11
CA ALA A 16 41.37 -13.70 -0.72
C ALA A 16 40.06 -14.52 -0.62
N LEU A 17 39.40 -14.71 -1.76
CA LEU A 17 38.33 -15.69 -1.94
C LEU A 17 38.99 -17.00 -2.40
N ALA A 18 38.86 -18.04 -1.60
CA ALA A 18 39.19 -19.42 -1.99
C ALA A 18 37.90 -20.26 -1.94
N SER A 19 37.58 -20.90 -3.06
CA SER A 19 36.39 -21.71 -3.29
C SER A 19 36.64 -23.19 -2.97
N THR A 20 35.52 -23.93 -2.91
CA THR A 20 35.34 -25.40 -2.82
C THR A 20 35.18 -26.03 -1.43
N GLY A 21 33.92 -26.35 -1.13
CA GLY A 21 33.46 -27.18 -0.03
C GLY A 21 31.94 -27.26 -0.08
N LEU A 22 31.40 -28.29 -0.75
CA LEU A 22 29.96 -28.55 -0.84
C LEU A 22 29.47 -29.02 0.54
N GLY A 23 29.15 -28.08 1.42
CA GLY A 23 28.57 -28.34 2.73
C GLY A 23 27.12 -27.86 2.77
N VAL A 24 26.18 -28.73 2.39
CA VAL A 24 24.76 -28.47 2.67
C VAL A 24 24.58 -28.64 4.19
N LYS A 25 24.61 -27.52 4.90
CA LYS A 25 24.21 -27.47 6.31
C LYS A 25 22.71 -27.80 6.37
N PRO A 26 22.24 -28.70 7.25
CA PRO A 26 20.80 -28.91 7.44
C PRO A 26 20.27 -27.71 8.23
N ALA A 27 20.12 -26.58 7.56
CA ALA A 27 19.57 -25.36 8.12
C ALA A 27 18.98 -24.43 7.04
N ASP A 28 18.61 -24.97 5.87
CA ASP A 28 17.35 -24.56 5.21
C ASP A 28 16.15 -25.07 6.03
N ALA A 29 16.27 -25.02 7.36
CA ALA A 29 15.15 -24.81 8.23
C ALA A 29 14.51 -23.55 7.69
N LEU A 30 13.26 -23.71 7.23
CA LEU A 30 12.30 -22.64 7.01
C LEU A 30 12.78 -21.40 7.73
N LEU A 31 13.20 -20.40 6.95
CA LEU A 31 13.42 -19.07 7.48
C LEU A 31 12.02 -18.56 7.85
N VAL A 32 11.44 -19.13 8.91
CA VAL A 32 10.51 -18.47 9.81
C VAL A 32 11.37 -17.34 10.31
N GLY A 33 11.41 -16.27 9.52
CA GLY A 33 11.99 -15.03 9.95
C GLY A 33 11.37 -14.78 11.30
N ASN A 34 12.20 -14.69 12.33
CA ASN A 34 11.85 -13.94 13.52
C ASN A 34 11.57 -12.53 13.00
N TYR A 35 10.34 -12.30 12.55
CA TYR A 35 9.85 -10.97 12.25
C TYR A 35 9.84 -10.29 13.60
N ASP A 36 10.88 -9.50 13.83
CA ASP A 36 11.00 -8.66 15.00
C ASP A 36 9.87 -7.64 14.89
N ILE A 37 8.71 -7.98 15.45
CA ILE A 37 7.49 -7.16 15.44
C ILE A 37 7.73 -5.79 16.07
N ALA A 38 8.76 -5.66 16.91
CA ALA A 38 9.23 -4.38 17.45
C ALA A 38 10.06 -3.56 16.44
N LYS A 39 10.64 -4.21 15.43
CA LYS A 39 11.31 -3.60 14.27
C LYS A 39 10.37 -3.43 13.08
N LEU A 40 9.07 -3.75 13.24
CA LEU A 40 7.99 -3.27 12.39
C LEU A 40 7.74 -1.79 12.70
N ASP A 41 8.78 -0.97 12.50
CA ASP A 41 8.67 0.48 12.48
C ASP A 41 7.81 0.84 11.26
N GLY A 42 6.48 0.87 11.43
CA GLY A 42 5.60 0.86 10.26
C GLY A 42 4.10 0.63 10.47
N ILE A 43 3.59 0.21 11.63
CA ILE A 43 2.14 0.29 11.91
C ILE A 43 1.75 1.73 12.31
N SER A 44 2.17 2.70 11.49
CA SER A 44 1.69 4.07 11.55
C SER A 44 0.85 4.41 10.31
N ASN A 45 0.29 3.39 9.64
CA ASN A 45 -0.63 3.65 8.54
C ASN A 45 -2.01 4.01 9.11
N LYS A 46 -2.27 5.31 9.24
CA LYS A 46 -3.57 5.85 9.66
C LYS A 46 -4.62 5.39 8.66
N LEU A 47 -5.66 4.70 9.12
CA LEU A 47 -6.76 4.28 8.26
C LEU A 47 -7.42 5.52 7.63
N PRO A 48 -7.35 5.68 6.29
CA PRO A 48 -7.97 6.81 5.64
C PRO A 48 -9.49 6.65 5.74
N LEU A 49 -10.15 7.70 6.22
CA LEU A 49 -11.61 7.77 6.17
C LEU A 49 -12.02 8.15 4.74
N PRO A 50 -12.88 7.38 4.07
CA PRO A 50 -13.39 7.77 2.76
C PRO A 50 -14.24 9.06 2.86
N PRO A 51 -14.30 9.85 1.77
CA PRO A 51 -15.12 11.06 1.72
C PRO A 51 -16.61 10.71 1.82
N ILE A 52 -17.42 11.65 2.30
CA ILE A 52 -18.88 11.54 2.24
C ILE A 52 -19.35 11.88 0.82
N ALA A 53 -20.25 11.07 0.26
CA ALA A 53 -20.83 11.32 -1.05
C ALA A 53 -21.69 12.59 -1.05
N THR A 54 -21.50 13.42 -2.07
CA THR A 54 -22.35 14.58 -2.32
C THR A 54 -23.41 14.26 -3.38
N PRO A 55 -24.67 14.66 -3.19
CA PRO A 55 -25.69 14.52 -4.23
C PRO A 55 -25.29 15.26 -5.50
N ALA A 56 -25.58 14.66 -6.65
CA ALA A 56 -25.44 15.31 -7.96
C ALA A 56 -26.55 16.34 -8.19
N GLY A 57 -27.70 16.18 -7.53
CA GLY A 57 -28.82 17.11 -7.60
C GLY A 57 -30.10 16.53 -7.00
N THR A 58 -31.22 17.17 -7.31
CA THR A 58 -32.56 16.77 -6.88
C THR A 58 -33.53 16.82 -8.06
N ASP A 59 -34.43 15.85 -8.12
CA ASP A 59 -35.53 15.76 -9.09
C ASP A 59 -36.83 15.62 -8.30
N GLY A 60 -37.50 16.75 -8.05
CA GLY A 60 -38.64 16.81 -7.14
C GLY A 60 -38.28 16.39 -5.72
N ASP A 61 -38.91 15.32 -5.22
CA ASP A 61 -38.66 14.73 -3.89
C ASP A 61 -37.54 13.66 -3.88
N VAL A 62 -36.87 13.44 -5.02
CA VAL A 62 -35.83 12.44 -5.19
C VAL A 62 -34.45 13.09 -5.16
N THR A 63 -33.58 12.66 -4.24
CA THR A 63 -32.17 13.07 -4.22
C THR A 63 -31.34 12.14 -5.13
N ILE A 64 -30.54 12.71 -6.03
CA ILE A 64 -29.78 11.97 -7.05
C ILE A 64 -28.31 11.88 -6.65
N PHE A 65 -27.71 10.70 -6.81
CA PHE A 65 -26.28 10.44 -6.69
C PHE A 65 -25.77 9.73 -7.94
N ASP A 66 -24.61 10.17 -8.42
CA ASP A 66 -23.94 9.57 -9.58
C ASP A 66 -22.65 8.87 -9.14
N PHE A 67 -22.50 7.61 -9.55
CA PHE A 67 -21.35 6.78 -9.27
C PHE A 67 -20.72 6.25 -10.55
N LYS A 68 -19.39 6.21 -10.56
CA LYS A 68 -18.62 5.71 -11.70
C LYS A 68 -17.68 4.60 -11.27
N CYS A 69 -17.91 3.39 -11.75
CA CYS A 69 -16.96 2.30 -11.60
C CYS A 69 -15.81 2.51 -12.59
N GLN A 70 -14.59 2.61 -12.08
CA GLN A 70 -13.40 2.87 -12.89
C GLN A 70 -12.17 2.22 -12.27
N TYR A 71 -11.11 2.07 -13.08
CA TYR A 71 -9.79 1.70 -12.57
C TYR A 71 -9.10 2.89 -11.88
N GLY A 72 -8.20 2.60 -10.95
CA GLY A 72 -7.27 3.56 -10.37
C GLY A 72 -6.03 2.89 -9.78
N GLU A 73 -5.15 3.67 -9.17
CA GLU A 73 -3.89 3.18 -8.60
C GLU A 73 -3.73 3.65 -7.15
N VAL A 74 -3.28 2.75 -6.27
CA VAL A 74 -2.98 3.05 -4.85
C VAL A 74 -1.67 2.43 -4.46
N GLU A 75 -0.89 3.14 -3.67
CA GLU A 75 0.31 2.61 -3.03
C GLU A 75 -0.05 2.08 -1.64
N PHE A 76 -0.23 0.76 -1.53
CA PHE A 76 -0.45 0.10 -0.23
C PHE A 76 0.84 -0.14 0.52
N LEU A 77 1.95 -0.31 -0.21
CA LEU A 77 3.28 -0.54 0.30
C LEU A 77 4.24 0.46 -0.33
N PRO A 78 5.21 1.02 0.43
CA PRO A 78 6.15 2.00 -0.08
C PRO A 78 6.83 1.56 -1.39
N GLY A 79 6.71 2.38 -2.43
CA GLY A 79 7.28 2.16 -3.76
C GLY A 79 6.51 1.17 -4.64
N LEU A 80 5.37 0.62 -4.19
CA LEU A 80 4.61 -0.37 -4.94
C LEU A 80 3.18 0.10 -5.24
N LYS A 81 2.98 0.58 -6.46
CA LYS A 81 1.66 0.89 -7.02
C LYS A 81 0.87 -0.38 -7.30
N SER A 82 -0.37 -0.40 -6.84
CA SER A 82 -1.33 -1.46 -7.10
C SER A 82 -2.48 -0.91 -7.94
N VAL A 83 -2.79 -1.59 -9.05
CA VAL A 83 -4.00 -1.32 -9.83
C VAL A 83 -5.20 -1.79 -9.03
N THR A 84 -6.24 -0.95 -8.99
CA THR A 84 -7.45 -1.17 -8.21
C THR A 84 -8.67 -0.79 -9.05
N MET A 85 -9.83 -1.30 -8.67
CA MET A 85 -11.11 -1.02 -9.31
C MET A 85 -12.13 -0.63 -8.24
N GLY A 86 -12.92 0.42 -8.47
CA GLY A 86 -13.92 0.86 -7.50
C GLY A 86 -14.86 1.96 -8.00
N MET A 87 -15.88 2.25 -7.20
CA MET A 87 -16.83 3.34 -7.45
C MET A 87 -16.27 4.65 -6.94
N ASN A 88 -16.10 5.62 -7.85
CA ASN A 88 -15.33 6.85 -7.60
C ASN A 88 -13.99 6.50 -6.91
N ALA A 89 -13.30 5.54 -7.56
CA ALA A 89 -12.10 4.80 -7.16
C ALA A 89 -10.98 5.65 -6.52
N PRO A 90 -9.89 5.00 -6.12
CA PRO A 90 -9.85 3.93 -5.14
C PRO A 90 -8.95 4.43 -4.03
N TYR A 91 -9.54 4.66 -2.89
CA TYR A 91 -9.44 3.65 -1.87
C TYR A 91 -10.70 3.82 -1.04
N LEU A 92 -11.54 2.77 -1.06
CA LEU A 92 -12.93 2.77 -0.58
C LEU A 92 -13.85 3.70 -1.38
N ALA A 93 -15.10 3.25 -1.57
CA ALA A 93 -16.14 4.10 -2.12
C ALA A 93 -16.54 5.19 -1.11
N PRO A 94 -17.09 6.32 -1.57
CA PRO A 94 -17.59 7.36 -0.69
C PRO A 94 -18.68 6.84 0.26
N ILE A 95 -18.73 7.41 1.46
CA ILE A 95 -19.75 7.10 2.47
C ILE A 95 -21.07 7.76 2.07
N LEU A 96 -22.13 6.96 1.97
CA LEU A 96 -23.49 7.46 1.80
C LEU A 96 -24.11 7.79 3.17
N VAL A 97 -24.59 9.01 3.33
CA VAL A 97 -25.42 9.43 4.48
C VAL A 97 -26.82 9.69 3.97
N LEU A 98 -27.77 8.85 4.38
CA LEU A 98 -29.15 8.87 3.90
C LEU A 98 -30.12 9.08 5.07
N GLU A 99 -31.26 9.67 4.77
CA GLU A 99 -32.33 9.91 5.74
C GLU A 99 -33.47 8.93 5.51
N LYS A 100 -34.01 8.41 6.61
CA LYS A 100 -35.15 7.48 6.59
C LYS A 100 -36.37 8.16 5.98
N GLY A 101 -36.99 7.50 5.00
CA GLY A 101 -38.23 7.98 4.37
C GLY A 101 -38.03 8.93 3.18
N LYS A 102 -36.80 9.36 2.89
CA LYS A 102 -36.48 10.09 1.65
C LYS A 102 -36.35 9.14 0.46
N LYS A 103 -36.65 9.65 -0.74
CA LYS A 103 -36.43 8.95 -2.00
C LYS A 103 -35.06 9.29 -2.57
N TYR A 104 -34.39 8.26 -3.07
CA TYR A 104 -33.06 8.37 -3.65
C TYR A 104 -33.01 7.71 -5.02
N ARG A 105 -32.26 8.30 -5.94
CA ARG A 105 -31.90 7.70 -7.24
C ARG A 105 -30.38 7.60 -7.29
N PHE A 106 -29.90 6.39 -7.56
CA PHE A 106 -28.48 6.11 -7.73
C PHE A 106 -28.23 5.74 -9.19
N ASN A 107 -27.44 6.55 -9.88
CA ASN A 107 -27.03 6.27 -11.25
C ASN A 107 -25.63 5.66 -11.21
N PHE A 108 -25.46 4.52 -11.89
CA PHE A 108 -24.18 3.82 -11.97
C PHE A 108 -23.70 3.77 -13.42
N THR A 109 -22.51 4.31 -13.65
CA THR A 109 -21.79 4.21 -14.92
C THR A 109 -20.62 3.26 -14.75
N ASN A 110 -20.48 2.29 -15.64
CA ASN A 110 -19.35 1.37 -15.66
C ASN A 110 -18.37 1.77 -16.78
N ASP A 111 -17.25 2.37 -16.41
CA ASP A 111 -16.16 2.75 -17.33
C ASP A 111 -15.05 1.69 -17.39
N THR A 112 -15.30 0.49 -16.85
CA THR A 112 -14.35 -0.63 -16.91
C THR A 112 -14.73 -1.58 -18.04
N TYR A 113 -13.76 -2.38 -18.50
CA TYR A 113 -14.00 -3.45 -19.47
C TYR A 113 -14.65 -4.69 -18.84
N GLU A 114 -14.81 -4.71 -17.52
CA GLU A 114 -15.41 -5.82 -16.77
C GLU A 114 -16.91 -5.60 -16.56
N LYS A 115 -17.66 -6.68 -16.33
CA LYS A 115 -19.07 -6.59 -15.94
C LYS A 115 -19.17 -6.35 -14.43
N VAL A 116 -19.96 -5.35 -14.03
CA VAL A 116 -20.09 -4.93 -12.63
C VAL A 116 -21.56 -4.98 -12.21
N ALA A 117 -21.82 -5.47 -11.00
CA ALA A 117 -23.11 -5.41 -10.33
C ALA A 117 -22.92 -4.80 -8.93
N VAL A 118 -23.91 -4.01 -8.49
CA VAL A 118 -23.93 -3.36 -7.17
C VAL A 118 -25.03 -3.99 -6.32
N HIS A 119 -24.75 -4.23 -5.05
CA HIS A 119 -25.67 -4.83 -4.08
C HIS A 119 -25.94 -3.86 -2.92
#